data_AF-A0AAC9RL66-F1
#
_entry.id   AF-A0AAC9RL66-F1
#
_cell.length_a   1.000
_cell.length_b   1.000
_cell.length_c   1.000
_cell.angle_alpha   90.00
_cell.angle_beta   90.00
_cell.angle_gamma   90.00
#
_symmetry.space_group_name_H-M   'P 1'
#
loop_
_entity.id
_entity.type
_entity.pdbx_description
1 polymer ?
#
loop_
_entity_poly.entity_id
_entity_poly.type
_entity_poly.pdbx_seq_one_letter_code
_entity_poly.pdbx_strand_id
1 'polypeptide(L)'
;MKLLSDELKEKFVQNPLYSTEGIEFHEKKILAHFFNPIGAGDWYITEGNYDPKTNDVLMFGYGHLGDDQMAEWGFVTIKELEDIKLPLGFKIERDFLYDGNHNFIINDVAKVRGLGLTYVEPDSKLAEIKGKGTRYEKNPISKSQDKEKDR
;
A
#
# COMPACT_ATOMS: atom_id res chain seq x y z
N MET A 1 5.62 4.19 -21.74
CA MET A 1 5.36 2.82 -21.26
C MET A 1 3.86 2.67 -21.03
N LYS A 2 3.27 1.48 -21.19
CA LYS A 2 1.85 1.27 -20.88
C LYS A 2 1.72 0.80 -19.43
N LEU A 3 0.85 1.43 -18.63
CA LEU A 3 0.68 1.07 -17.21
C LEU A 3 -0.02 -0.28 -17.05
N LEU A 4 -1.00 -0.57 -17.91
CA LEU A 4 -1.75 -1.83 -17.91
C LEU A 4 -1.17 -2.85 -18.90
N SER A 5 -0.60 -3.92 -18.35
CA SER A 5 -0.15 -5.12 -19.08
C SER A 5 -1.14 -6.27 -18.94
N ASP A 6 -1.06 -7.27 -19.82
CA ASP A 6 -1.94 -8.44 -19.74
C ASP A 6 -1.68 -9.28 -18.48
N GLU A 7 -0.41 -9.42 -18.05
CA GLU A 7 -0.06 -10.04 -16.77
C GLU A 7 -0.74 -9.33 -15.59
N LEU A 8 -0.81 -7.99 -15.62
CA LEU A 8 -1.47 -7.24 -14.55
C LEU A 8 -2.99 -7.44 -14.56
N LYS A 9 -3.61 -7.55 -15.75
CA LYS A 9 -5.04 -7.90 -15.84
C LYS A 9 -5.31 -9.26 -15.21
N GLU A 10 -4.44 -10.24 -15.44
CA GLU A 10 -4.55 -11.57 -14.80
C GLU A 10 -4.46 -11.48 -13.27
N LYS A 11 -3.54 -10.66 -12.74
CA LYS A 11 -3.47 -10.40 -11.29
C LYS A 11 -4.78 -9.83 -10.74
N PHE A 12 -5.42 -8.90 -11.46
CA PHE A 12 -6.72 -8.33 -11.06
C PHE A 12 -7.87 -9.33 -11.15
N VAL A 13 -7.87 -10.24 -12.14
CA VAL A 13 -8.85 -11.35 -12.18
C VAL A 13 -8.75 -12.24 -10.94
N GLN A 14 -7.53 -12.46 -10.43
CA GLN A 14 -7.29 -13.26 -9.22
C GLN A 14 -7.56 -12.50 -7.92
N ASN A 15 -7.58 -11.17 -7.95
CA ASN A 15 -7.75 -10.29 -6.79
C ASN A 15 -8.77 -9.18 -7.12
N PRO A 16 -10.04 -9.55 -7.33
CA PRO A 16 -11.08 -8.59 -7.67
C PRO A 16 -11.31 -7.60 -6.52
N LEU A 17 -11.97 -6.47 -6.81
CA LEU A 17 -12.37 -5.52 -5.77
C LEU A 17 -13.14 -6.23 -4.64
N TYR A 18 -12.83 -5.86 -3.41
CA TYR A 18 -13.33 -6.43 -2.15
C TYR A 18 -12.84 -7.85 -1.83
N SER A 19 -11.94 -8.46 -2.62
CA SER A 19 -11.45 -9.82 -2.34
C SER A 19 -10.61 -9.93 -1.08
N THR A 20 -10.06 -8.82 -0.59
CA THR A 20 -9.26 -8.77 0.63
C THR A 20 -10.02 -8.10 1.78
N GLU A 21 -11.35 -8.04 1.72
CA GLU A 21 -12.14 -7.56 2.85
C GLU A 21 -11.90 -8.42 4.11
N GLY A 22 -11.74 -7.76 5.26
CA GLY A 22 -11.34 -8.43 6.51
C GLY A 22 -9.85 -8.79 6.62
N ILE A 23 -9.04 -8.57 5.58
CA ILE A 23 -7.57 -8.64 5.66
C ILE A 23 -7.05 -7.27 6.11
N GLU A 24 -6.29 -7.25 7.20
CA GLU A 24 -5.65 -6.05 7.73
C GLU A 24 -4.75 -5.39 6.68
N PHE A 25 -4.71 -4.05 6.67
CA PHE A 25 -3.99 -3.30 5.63
C PHE A 25 -2.53 -3.74 5.47
N HIS A 26 -1.84 -4.00 6.57
CA HIS A 26 -0.43 -4.42 6.56
C HIS A 26 -0.20 -5.87 6.10
N GLU A 27 -1.27 -6.65 5.91
CA GLU A 27 -1.21 -8.02 5.40
C GLU A 27 -1.67 -8.12 3.95
N LYS A 28 -2.19 -7.02 3.37
CA LYS A 28 -2.63 -7.01 1.98
C LYS A 28 -1.43 -7.14 1.05
N LYS A 29 -1.54 -8.08 0.10
CA LYS A 29 -0.54 -8.27 -0.95
C LYS A 29 -0.62 -7.15 -1.97
N ILE A 30 0.51 -6.50 -2.25
CA ILE A 30 0.62 -5.52 -3.33
C ILE A 30 0.81 -6.25 -4.67
N LEU A 31 -0.03 -5.92 -5.66
CA LEU A 31 -0.04 -6.47 -7.01
C LEU A 31 0.69 -5.61 -8.02
N ALA A 32 0.67 -4.29 -7.81
CA ALA A 32 1.34 -3.31 -8.64
C ALA A 32 1.72 -2.08 -7.81
N HIS A 33 2.83 -1.47 -8.20
CA HIS A 33 3.27 -0.18 -7.70
C HIS A 33 3.39 0.78 -8.89
N PHE A 34 2.73 1.92 -8.78
CA PHE A 34 2.85 3.03 -9.71
C PHE A 34 3.48 4.21 -9.00
N PHE A 35 4.33 4.96 -9.69
CA PHE A 35 5.05 6.05 -9.06
C PHE A 35 5.32 7.23 -10.00
N ASN A 36 5.52 8.40 -9.39
CA ASN A 36 6.05 9.59 -10.04
C ASN A 36 7.59 9.47 -10.15
N PRO A 37 8.17 9.31 -11.35
CA PRO A 37 9.61 9.11 -11.50
C PRO A 37 10.46 10.35 -11.17
N ILE A 38 9.84 11.52 -10.98
CA ILE A 38 10.53 12.80 -10.77
C ILE A 38 10.06 13.52 -9.51
N GLY A 39 9.45 12.82 -8.55
CA GLY A 39 9.00 13.43 -7.31
C GLY A 39 8.22 12.46 -6.43
N ALA A 40 7.45 13.02 -5.49
CA ALA A 40 6.56 12.24 -4.65
C ALA A 40 5.31 11.80 -5.43
N GLY A 41 4.74 10.66 -5.02
CA GLY A 41 3.57 10.07 -5.64
C GLY A 41 3.78 8.59 -5.84
N ASP A 42 3.20 7.80 -4.95
CA ASP A 42 3.21 6.35 -4.99
C ASP A 42 1.80 5.79 -4.84
N TRP A 43 1.48 4.77 -5.62
CA TRP A 43 0.22 4.03 -5.55
C TRP A 43 0.52 2.53 -5.47
N TYR A 44 0.22 1.92 -4.33
CA TYR A 44 0.39 0.49 -4.09
C TYR A 44 -0.96 -0.20 -4.16
N ILE A 45 -1.18 -0.95 -5.24
CA ILE A 45 -2.48 -1.52 -5.58
C ILE A 45 -2.59 -2.95 -5.04
N THR A 46 -3.72 -3.26 -4.40
CA THR A 46 -3.99 -4.58 -3.82
C THR A 46 -5.10 -5.33 -4.54
N GLU A 47 -5.99 -4.62 -5.21
CA GLU A 47 -7.16 -5.18 -5.88
C GLU A 47 -7.47 -4.39 -7.14
N GLY A 48 -8.21 -5.00 -8.08
CA GLY A 48 -8.74 -4.25 -9.21
C GLY A 48 -9.78 -5.03 -9.99
N ASN A 49 -10.58 -4.31 -10.78
CA ASN A 49 -11.56 -4.91 -11.68
C ASN A 49 -11.46 -4.26 -13.06
N TYR A 50 -11.16 -5.07 -14.08
CA TYR A 50 -11.01 -4.61 -15.45
C TYR A 50 -12.39 -4.47 -16.12
N ASP A 51 -12.63 -3.31 -16.74
CA ASP A 51 -13.79 -3.07 -17.58
C ASP A 51 -13.38 -3.13 -19.07
N PRO A 52 -13.79 -4.18 -19.82
CA PRO A 52 -13.45 -4.32 -21.23
C PRO A 52 -14.13 -3.28 -22.13
N LYS A 53 -15.22 -2.63 -21.68
CA LYS A 53 -15.93 -1.61 -22.48
C LYS A 53 -15.15 -0.31 -22.56
N THR A 54 -14.52 0.07 -21.44
CA THR A 54 -13.72 1.28 -21.32
C THR A 54 -12.23 1.02 -21.53
N ASN A 55 -11.82 -0.25 -21.51
CA ASN A 55 -10.43 -0.68 -21.47
C ASN A 55 -9.65 0.00 -20.32
N ASP A 56 -10.30 0.09 -19.15
CA ASP A 56 -9.75 0.68 -17.93
C ASP A 56 -9.88 -0.33 -16.77
N VAL A 57 -9.16 -0.07 -15.69
CA VAL A 57 -9.25 -0.86 -14.45
C VAL A 57 -9.55 0.09 -13.32
N LEU A 58 -10.63 -0.16 -12.59
CA LEU A 58 -10.83 0.45 -11.28
C LEU A 58 -10.03 -0.35 -10.26
N MET A 59 -9.09 0.31 -9.59
CA MET A 59 -8.15 -0.30 -8.65
C MET A 59 -8.42 0.21 -7.24
N PHE A 60 -8.10 -0.61 -6.24
CA PHE A 60 -8.07 -0.22 -4.84
C PHE A 60 -6.66 -0.41 -4.28
N GLY A 61 -6.19 0.58 -3.52
CA GLY A 61 -4.83 0.57 -2.99
C GLY A 61 -4.52 1.75 -2.09
N TYR A 62 -3.26 1.83 -1.70
CA TYR A 62 -2.72 2.90 -0.88
C TYR A 62 -2.02 3.95 -1.73
N GLY A 63 -2.44 5.21 -1.64
CA GLY A 63 -1.86 6.36 -2.31
C GLY A 63 -1.08 7.26 -1.35
N HIS A 64 0.14 7.64 -1.71
CA HIS A 64 1.00 8.54 -0.95
C HIS A 64 1.57 9.62 -1.87
N LEU A 65 1.18 10.88 -1.65
CA LEU A 65 1.56 12.00 -2.53
C LEU A 65 2.62 12.92 -1.92
N GLY A 66 3.44 12.40 -1.00
CA GLY A 66 4.51 13.15 -0.34
C GLY A 66 4.13 13.76 1.01
N ASP A 67 2.92 13.51 1.50
CA ASP A 67 2.46 13.89 2.84
C ASP A 67 1.81 12.68 3.53
N ASP A 68 2.47 12.15 4.56
CA ASP A 68 2.02 10.99 5.32
C ASP A 68 0.64 11.21 5.98
N GLN A 69 0.30 12.45 6.33
CA GLN A 69 -0.98 12.76 6.96
C GLN A 69 -2.13 12.66 5.97
N MET A 70 -1.87 12.89 4.68
CA MET A 70 -2.87 12.85 3.61
C MET A 70 -2.89 11.53 2.85
N ALA A 71 -1.91 10.67 3.07
CA ALA A 71 -1.81 9.41 2.38
C ALA A 71 -2.91 8.43 2.83
N GLU A 72 -3.59 7.77 1.90
CA GLU A 72 -4.87 7.11 2.15
C GLU A 72 -5.06 5.82 1.35
N TRP A 73 -6.01 5.00 1.82
CA TRP A 73 -6.52 3.87 1.06
C TRP A 73 -7.73 4.32 0.27
N GLY A 74 -7.73 4.08 -1.03
CA GLY A 74 -8.76 4.60 -1.91
C GLY A 74 -8.78 3.93 -3.26
N PHE A 75 -9.70 4.41 -4.10
CA PHE A 75 -9.86 3.95 -5.46
C PHE A 75 -9.13 4.88 -6.42
N VAL A 76 -8.57 4.30 -7.49
CA VAL A 76 -7.97 5.02 -8.61
C VAL A 76 -8.08 4.17 -9.87
N THR A 77 -8.22 4.78 -11.04
CA THR A 77 -8.16 4.05 -12.31
C THR A 77 -6.81 4.14 -12.99
N ILE A 78 -6.50 3.17 -13.86
CA ILE A 78 -5.30 3.25 -14.71
C ILE A 78 -5.34 4.53 -15.54
N LYS A 79 -6.50 4.85 -16.11
CA LYS A 79 -6.66 6.05 -16.93
C LYS A 79 -6.40 7.33 -16.14
N GLU A 80 -6.85 7.43 -14.89
CA GLU A 80 -6.53 8.57 -14.01
C GLU A 80 -5.02 8.72 -13.84
N LEU A 81 -4.28 7.63 -13.61
CA LEU A 81 -2.81 7.66 -13.53
C LEU A 81 -2.14 8.02 -14.86
N GLU A 82 -2.66 7.54 -15.99
CA GLU A 82 -2.14 7.86 -17.33
C GLU A 82 -2.40 9.33 -17.73
N ASP A 83 -3.45 9.94 -17.19
CA ASP A 83 -3.85 11.32 -17.42
C ASP A 83 -3.06 12.33 -16.57
N ILE A 84 -2.36 11.88 -15.51
CA ILE A 84 -1.44 12.72 -14.73
C ILE A 84 -0.28 13.19 -15.62
N LYS A 85 -0.13 14.51 -15.72
CA LYS A 85 0.96 15.17 -16.45
C LYS A 85 1.98 15.70 -15.46
N LEU A 86 3.20 15.19 -15.56
CA LEU A 86 4.30 15.65 -14.72
C LEU A 86 5.16 16.69 -15.47
N PRO A 87 5.99 17.46 -14.75
CA PRO A 87 6.96 18.36 -15.36
C PRO A 87 7.80 17.68 -16.44
N LEU A 88 8.25 18.47 -17.43
CA LEU A 88 9.13 18.02 -18.52
C LEU A 88 8.56 16.88 -19.40
N GLY A 89 7.24 16.64 -19.34
CA GLY A 89 6.58 15.62 -20.15
C GLY A 89 6.69 14.21 -19.59
N PHE A 90 7.20 14.05 -18.35
CA PHE A 90 7.14 12.79 -17.64
C PHE A 90 5.69 12.39 -17.33
N LYS A 91 5.51 11.10 -17.09
CA LYS A 91 4.24 10.49 -16.71
C LYS A 91 4.47 9.55 -15.54
N ILE A 92 3.38 9.13 -14.90
CA ILE A 92 3.44 8.03 -13.95
C ILE A 92 4.03 6.79 -14.63
N GLU A 93 4.87 6.08 -13.91
CA GLU A 93 5.48 4.82 -14.33
C GLU A 93 4.99 3.67 -13.44
N ARG A 94 5.18 2.44 -13.90
CA ARG A 94 4.92 1.23 -13.13
C ARG A 94 6.25 0.60 -12.76
N ASP A 95 6.42 0.19 -11.52
CA ASP A 95 7.59 -0.59 -11.11
C ASP A 95 7.44 -2.06 -11.56
N PHE A 96 8.41 -2.54 -12.35
CA PHE A 96 8.45 -3.91 -12.87
C PHE A 96 9.37 -4.82 -12.04
N LEU A 97 10.24 -4.24 -11.22
CA LEU A 97 11.14 -4.99 -10.34
C LEU A 97 10.48 -5.30 -8.99
N TYR A 98 9.31 -4.72 -8.74
CA TYR A 98 8.53 -4.96 -7.55
C TYR A 98 8.07 -6.43 -7.46
N ASP A 99 8.63 -7.18 -6.51
CA ASP A 99 8.40 -8.61 -6.32
C ASP A 99 7.29 -8.93 -5.30
N GLY A 100 6.66 -7.91 -4.71
CA GLY A 100 5.62 -8.08 -3.69
C GLY A 100 6.14 -8.32 -2.27
N ASN A 101 7.45 -8.34 -2.03
CA ASN A 101 8.04 -8.62 -0.72
C ASN A 101 8.36 -7.38 0.12
N HIS A 102 7.91 -6.19 -0.30
CA HIS A 102 8.13 -4.96 0.45
C HIS A 102 7.12 -4.80 1.60
N ASN A 103 7.17 -5.72 2.58
CA ASN A 103 6.52 -5.59 3.89
C ASN A 103 6.92 -4.28 4.62
N PHE A 104 8.01 -3.61 4.20
CA PHE A 104 8.47 -2.36 4.80
C PHE A 104 7.54 -1.17 4.52
N ILE A 105 6.89 -1.10 3.35
CA ILE A 105 6.20 0.13 2.92
C ILE A 105 4.88 0.34 3.66
N ILE A 106 4.05 -0.70 3.81
CA ILE A 106 2.79 -0.56 4.56
C ILE A 106 3.07 -0.36 6.06
N ASN A 107 4.16 -0.95 6.58
CA ASN A 107 4.56 -0.79 7.97
C ASN A 107 5.05 0.64 8.29
N ASP A 108 5.80 1.29 7.40
CA ASP A 108 6.21 2.69 7.61
C ASP A 108 5.03 3.67 7.48
N VAL A 109 4.12 3.41 6.56
CA VAL A 109 2.83 4.12 6.42
C VAL A 109 1.96 4.00 7.69
N ALA A 110 1.86 2.79 8.24
CA ALA A 110 1.10 2.53 9.47
C ALA A 110 1.76 3.14 10.72
N LYS A 111 3.09 3.26 10.74
CA LYS A 111 3.83 3.95 11.82
C LYS A 111 3.48 5.43 11.90
N VAL A 112 3.26 6.12 10.77
CA VAL A 112 2.96 7.56 10.78
C VAL A 112 1.56 7.85 11.31
N ARG A 113 0.58 6.96 11.07
CA ARG A 113 -0.78 7.12 11.57
C ARG A 113 -1.03 6.43 12.90
N GLY A 114 -0.28 6.75 13.96
CA GLY A 114 -0.71 6.63 15.37
C GLY A 114 -1.26 5.28 15.87
N LEU A 115 -1.19 4.19 15.10
CA LEU A 115 -1.79 2.89 15.40
C LEU A 115 -0.99 2.11 16.45
N GLY A 116 0.16 2.64 16.90
CA GLY A 116 0.94 2.06 17.99
C GLY A 116 1.39 0.62 17.70
N LEU A 117 1.70 0.30 16.44
CA LEU A 117 2.24 -1.00 16.05
C LEU A 117 3.73 -0.85 15.80
N THR A 118 4.54 -1.45 16.68
CA THR A 118 5.98 -1.57 16.50
C THR A 118 6.29 -2.91 15.85
N TYR A 119 7.08 -2.88 14.78
CA TYR A 119 7.69 -4.10 14.24
C TYR A 119 8.57 -4.74 15.31
N VAL A 120 8.32 -6.00 15.62
CA VAL A 120 9.17 -6.82 16.48
C VAL A 120 9.89 -7.80 15.57
N GLU A 121 11.22 -7.73 15.53
CA GLU A 121 12.00 -8.73 14.80
C GLU A 121 11.67 -10.12 15.36
N PRO A 122 11.36 -11.11 14.50
CA PRO A 122 11.23 -12.49 14.95
C PRO A 122 12.56 -12.90 15.59
N ASP A 123 12.51 -13.26 16.88
CA ASP A 123 13.69 -13.71 17.62
C ASP A 123 14.45 -14.76 16.79
N SER A 124 15.70 -14.45 16.47
CA SER A 124 16.55 -15.07 15.45
C SER A 124 16.86 -16.56 15.66
N LYS A 125 16.19 -17.23 16.60
CA LYS A 125 16.33 -18.66 16.91
C LYS A 125 15.08 -19.51 16.66
N LEU A 126 13.96 -18.94 16.19
CA LEU A 126 12.74 -19.70 15.87
C LEU A 126 12.37 -19.70 14.37
N ALA A 127 13.07 -18.93 13.54
CA ALA A 127 12.77 -18.79 12.12
C ALA A 127 13.08 -20.05 11.26
N GLU A 128 13.78 -21.04 11.81
CA GLU A 128 14.15 -22.25 11.06
C GLU A 128 13.13 -23.39 11.12
N ILE A 129 12.06 -23.31 11.93
CA ILE A 129 11.12 -24.43 12.05
C ILE A 129 9.67 -23.94 11.95
N LYS A 130 9.13 -24.13 10.73
CA LYS A 130 7.72 -24.04 10.29
C LYS A 130 7.26 -22.63 9.94
N GLY A 131 6.98 -22.44 8.64
CA GLY A 131 6.38 -21.23 8.06
C GLY A 131 5.20 -20.71 8.88
N LYS A 132 5.48 -19.72 9.72
CA LYS A 132 4.52 -18.96 10.51
C LYS A 132 4.85 -17.49 10.35
N GLY A 133 3.84 -16.72 9.98
CA GLY A 133 3.92 -15.30 9.68
C GLY A 133 4.47 -14.46 10.82
N THR A 134 4.89 -13.26 10.44
CA THR A 134 5.32 -12.17 11.32
C THR A 134 4.30 -11.89 12.40
N ARG A 135 4.75 -11.64 13.64
CA ARG A 135 3.89 -11.31 14.78
C ARG A 135 4.03 -9.82 15.12
N TYR A 136 2.92 -9.10 15.13
CA TYR A 136 2.83 -7.71 15.59
C TYR A 136 2.16 -7.68 16.96
N GLU A 137 2.68 -6.86 17.88
CA GLU A 137 2.07 -6.66 19.20
C GLU A 137 1.56 -5.22 19.33
N LYS A 138 0.40 -5.05 19.97
CA LYS A 138 -0.14 -3.72 20.28
C LYS A 138 0.73 -3.07 21.35
N ASN A 139 1.25 -1.88 21.08
CA ASN A 139 1.95 -1.10 22.08
C ASN A 139 0.95 -0.65 23.16
N PRO A 140 1.18 -0.91 24.46
CA PRO A 140 0.31 -0.38 25.51
C PRO A 140 0.38 1.14 25.47
N ILE A 141 -0.75 1.77 25.10
CA ILE A 141 -0.91 3.23 25.09
C ILE A 141 -0.41 3.77 26.44
N SER A 142 0.65 4.58 26.42
CA SER A 142 1.09 5.30 27.60
C SER A 142 -0.06 6.21 28.02
N LYS A 143 -0.67 5.94 29.18
CA LYS A 143 -1.60 6.87 29.83
C LYS A 143 -0.93 8.24 29.84
N SER A 144 -1.49 9.20 29.11
CA SER A 144 -1.13 10.60 29.23
C SER A 144 -1.19 10.97 30.71
N GLN A 145 -0.10 11.55 31.20
CA GLN A 145 -0.07 12.11 32.54
C GLN A 145 -1.06 13.28 32.59
N ASP A 146 -2.25 13.04 33.13
CA ASP A 146 -3.10 14.11 33.66
C ASP A 146 -2.37 14.70 34.87
N LYS A 147 -1.51 15.69 34.62
CA LYS A 147 -1.01 16.59 35.66
C LYS A 147 -1.95 17.79 35.74
N GLU A 148 -2.86 17.70 36.70
CA GLU A 148 -3.02 18.70 37.76
C GLU A 148 -3.16 20.17 37.32
N LYS A 149 -4.40 20.67 37.35
CA LYS A 149 -4.68 22.08 37.65
C LYS A 149 -6.02 22.19 38.39
N ASP A 150 -6.01 21.76 39.65
CA ASP A 150 -6.86 22.37 40.68
C ASP A 150 -6.17 23.67 41.13
N ARG A 151 -6.69 24.81 40.67
CA ARG A 151 -6.70 26.12 41.37
C ARG A 151 -7.85 26.96 40.85
#